data_AF-A0A9D9W9Q0-F1
#
_entry.id   AF-A0A9D9W9Q0-F1
#
_cell.length_a   1.000
_cell.length_b   1.000
_cell.length_c   1.000
_cell.angle_alpha   90.00
_cell.angle_beta   90.00
_cell.angle_gamma   90.00
#
_symmetry.space_group_name_H-M   'P 1'
#
loop_
_entity.id
_entity.type
_entity.pdbx_description
1 polymer ?
#
loop_
_entity_poly.entity_id
_entity_poly.type
_entity_poly.pdbx_seq_one_letter_code
_entity_poly.pdbx_strand_id
1 'polypeptide(L)'
;MKVRFSLIMAIIGIVLASCGDDNDSEKWLTGKSQNFSINSNLRRETLPVLKARDVWTATVGYGTSDQGWLTLDKTEGEAGTVELTAFIAANTTKKYRSATVTVTCHKETVKFQFSQAGMTGGDEPKPSVSARVAKIEMTNFDREMNAVYEESLAFRYSGDVIVGADYHSRDKVALTESDVVVTIDRSQSGKCVYTMKETGMPDEVVNATLDDLKRIVSVGDMQMTYGVEGFLAKRTNGESTWLYDVDVKSNLFIVTTDKRLVYQFDPALPLRDDCNIDVNFIAMMTMTSRGMLKYAVLAEKGNFGKMLPYVIYKAASGKESYVFSPQIDSAKTLTSLDFAHRYNDLPYETQKRCVITYVD
;
A
#
# COMPACT_ATOMS: atom_id res chain seq x y z
N MET A 1 57.82 16.00 -65.80
CA MET A 1 58.31 15.29 -64.59
C MET A 1 57.77 16.01 -63.37
N LYS A 2 56.83 15.38 -62.61
CA LYS A 2 56.33 15.71 -61.25
C LYS A 2 55.82 17.16 -61.03
N VAL A 3 54.70 17.43 -60.36
CA VAL A 3 54.49 17.32 -58.91
C VAL A 3 52.98 17.37 -58.61
N ARG A 4 52.57 16.67 -57.55
CA ARG A 4 51.23 16.54 -56.95
C ARG A 4 50.91 17.70 -55.98
N PHE A 5 49.61 17.99 -55.73
CA PHE A 5 48.91 18.25 -54.43
C PHE A 5 47.50 18.85 -54.75
N SER A 6 46.39 18.09 -54.73
CA SER A 6 45.32 18.00 -53.68
C SER A 6 44.98 19.34 -53.00
N LEU A 7 43.74 19.83 -52.90
CA LEU A 7 42.42 19.29 -52.50
C LEU A 7 41.34 20.37 -52.89
N ILE A 8 40.07 20.10 -53.20
CA ILE A 8 38.94 20.01 -52.24
C ILE A 8 37.72 19.38 -52.93
N MET A 9 37.10 18.49 -52.16
CA MET A 9 35.90 17.67 -52.35
C MET A 9 34.58 18.46 -52.27
N ALA A 10 33.60 18.08 -53.09
CA ALA A 10 32.19 18.04 -52.72
C ALA A 10 31.51 16.93 -53.55
N ILE A 11 31.30 15.75 -52.95
CA ILE A 11 30.49 14.68 -53.54
C ILE A 11 29.32 14.41 -52.60
N ILE A 12 28.14 14.53 -53.18
CA ILE A 12 26.82 14.25 -52.64
C ILE A 12 26.77 12.80 -52.15
N GLY A 13 26.56 12.60 -50.85
CA GLY A 13 26.32 11.29 -50.25
C GLY A 13 24.87 10.87 -50.48
N ILE A 14 24.67 9.91 -51.37
CA ILE A 14 23.45 9.10 -51.42
C ILE A 14 23.55 8.10 -50.26
N VAL A 15 22.65 8.22 -49.29
CA VAL A 15 22.45 7.23 -48.24
C VAL A 15 21.93 5.96 -48.91
N LEU A 16 22.78 4.92 -48.97
CA LEU A 16 22.32 3.56 -49.21
C LEU A 16 21.46 3.16 -48.00
N ALA A 17 20.15 3.20 -48.18
CA ALA A 17 19.23 2.48 -47.34
C ALA A 17 19.62 1.00 -47.41
N SER A 18 20.14 0.46 -46.31
CA SER A 18 20.12 -0.97 -46.07
C SER A 18 18.64 -1.37 -46.00
N CYS A 19 18.10 -1.89 -47.10
CA CYS A 19 16.86 -2.66 -47.07
C CYS A 19 17.08 -3.85 -46.13
N GLY A 20 16.63 -3.70 -44.88
CA GLY A 20 16.11 -4.85 -44.16
C GLY A 20 14.81 -5.23 -44.86
N ASP A 21 14.78 -6.40 -45.49
CA ASP A 21 13.54 -7.06 -45.88
C ASP A 21 12.75 -7.34 -44.60
N ASP A 22 12.00 -6.35 -44.11
CA ASP A 22 10.91 -6.57 -43.18
C ASP A 22 9.73 -7.10 -43.99
N ASN A 23 9.85 -8.37 -44.38
CA ASN A 23 8.69 -9.16 -44.74
C ASN A 23 7.81 -9.23 -43.48
N ASP A 24 6.71 -8.49 -43.49
CA ASP A 24 5.56 -8.62 -42.61
C ASP A 24 4.92 -10.02 -42.77
N SER A 25 5.69 -11.07 -42.44
CA SER A 25 5.11 -12.35 -42.07
C SER A 25 4.41 -12.12 -40.74
N GLU A 26 3.09 -12.23 -40.76
CA GLU A 26 2.28 -11.99 -39.58
C GLU A 26 2.72 -12.93 -38.44
N LYS A 27 3.32 -12.35 -37.39
CA LYS A 27 3.90 -13.13 -36.28
C LYS A 27 2.86 -14.02 -35.60
N TRP A 28 3.21 -15.28 -35.36
CA TRP A 28 2.37 -16.28 -34.68
C TRP A 28 2.07 -15.94 -33.22
N LEU A 29 2.95 -15.17 -32.58
CA LEU A 29 2.79 -14.63 -31.24
C LEU A 29 3.20 -13.15 -31.24
N THR A 30 2.35 -12.30 -30.64
CA THR A 30 2.65 -10.88 -30.46
C THR A 30 2.38 -10.44 -29.02
N GLY A 31 3.23 -9.55 -28.51
CA GLY A 31 3.13 -8.97 -27.18
C GLY A 31 4.51 -8.50 -26.69
N LYS A 32 4.54 -7.89 -25.49
CA LYS A 32 5.77 -7.30 -24.94
C LYS A 32 6.33 -8.18 -23.83
N SER A 33 7.61 -8.51 -23.93
CA SER A 33 8.38 -9.03 -22.80
C SER A 33 8.42 -8.00 -21.68
N GLN A 34 8.46 -8.47 -20.44
CA GLN A 34 8.50 -7.60 -19.25
C GLN A 34 9.29 -8.25 -18.12
N ASN A 35 9.94 -7.41 -17.33
CA ASN A 35 10.63 -7.83 -16.11
C ASN A 35 9.81 -7.42 -14.88
N PHE A 36 9.75 -8.32 -13.90
CA PHE A 36 8.99 -8.16 -12.67
C PHE A 36 9.92 -8.32 -11.48
N SER A 37 10.09 -7.23 -10.72
CA SER A 37 10.82 -7.22 -9.46
C SER A 37 9.86 -7.32 -8.28
N ILE A 38 9.99 -8.38 -7.50
CA ILE A 38 9.07 -8.77 -6.44
C ILE A 38 9.85 -8.89 -5.12
N ASN A 39 9.26 -8.40 -4.04
CA ASN A 39 9.78 -8.61 -2.69
C ASN A 39 9.57 -10.07 -2.21
N SER A 40 9.98 -10.41 -1.00
CA SER A 40 9.91 -11.80 -0.50
C SER A 40 8.48 -12.30 -0.24
N ASN A 41 7.45 -11.47 -0.40
CA ASN A 41 6.06 -11.83 -0.10
C ASN A 41 5.43 -12.72 -1.18
N LEU A 42 4.34 -13.40 -0.79
CA LEU A 42 3.43 -14.05 -1.73
C LEU A 42 2.75 -12.98 -2.59
N ARG A 43 2.67 -13.23 -3.90
CA ARG A 43 2.10 -12.28 -4.87
C ARG A 43 1.39 -13.01 -5.99
N ARG A 44 0.41 -12.33 -6.60
CA ARG A 44 -0.21 -12.72 -7.87
C ARG A 44 0.07 -11.61 -8.88
N GLU A 45 0.49 -11.97 -10.08
CA GLU A 45 0.84 -11.01 -11.12
C GLU A 45 0.10 -11.34 -12.43
N THR A 46 -0.64 -10.37 -12.97
CA THR A 46 -1.26 -10.50 -14.30
C THR A 46 -0.25 -10.11 -15.37
N LEU A 47 0.01 -11.02 -16.31
CA LEU A 47 0.99 -10.77 -17.37
C LEU A 47 0.39 -9.90 -18.48
N PRO A 48 1.22 -9.12 -19.20
CA PRO A 48 0.79 -8.42 -20.41
C PRO A 48 0.05 -9.34 -21.38
N VAL A 49 -1.07 -8.84 -21.91
CA VAL A 49 -1.89 -9.56 -22.88
C VAL A 49 -1.06 -9.87 -24.13
N LEU A 50 -1.10 -11.12 -24.57
CA LEU A 50 -0.51 -11.57 -25.83
C LEU A 50 -1.61 -11.92 -26.82
N LYS A 51 -1.26 -11.99 -28.11
CA LYS A 51 -2.11 -12.58 -29.15
C LYS A 51 -1.38 -13.73 -29.82
N ALA A 52 -1.96 -14.92 -29.74
CA ALA A 52 -1.49 -16.12 -30.44
C ALA A 52 -2.42 -16.43 -31.61
N ARG A 53 -1.86 -16.87 -32.74
CA ARG A 53 -2.64 -17.24 -33.94
C ARG A 53 -2.95 -18.72 -34.05
N ASP A 54 -2.39 -19.51 -33.14
CA ASP A 54 -2.51 -20.96 -33.07
C ASP A 54 -2.35 -21.39 -31.61
N VAL A 55 -2.37 -22.70 -31.36
CA VAL A 55 -2.08 -23.29 -30.06
C VAL A 55 -0.77 -22.75 -29.50
N TRP A 56 -0.81 -22.33 -28.24
CA TRP A 56 0.34 -21.82 -27.51
C TRP A 56 0.56 -22.61 -26.23
N THR A 57 1.80 -22.58 -25.75
CA THR A 57 2.21 -23.18 -24.48
C THR A 57 3.01 -22.18 -23.65
N ALA A 58 2.93 -22.27 -22.34
CA ALA A 58 3.70 -21.47 -21.40
C ALA A 58 4.46 -22.38 -20.43
N THR A 59 5.74 -22.06 -20.21
CA THR A 59 6.63 -22.81 -19.32
C THR A 59 7.32 -21.89 -18.34
N VAL A 60 7.61 -22.41 -17.14
CA VAL A 60 8.38 -21.71 -16.12
C VAL A 60 9.77 -22.33 -16.04
N GLY A 61 10.79 -21.56 -16.39
CA GLY A 61 12.20 -21.93 -16.20
C GLY A 61 12.75 -21.26 -14.94
N TYR A 62 13.22 -22.03 -13.97
CA TYR A 62 13.85 -21.50 -12.75
C TYR A 62 15.34 -21.25 -12.97
N GLY A 63 15.82 -20.06 -12.57
CA GLY A 63 17.23 -19.69 -12.66
C GLY A 63 18.10 -20.25 -11.52
N THR A 64 17.49 -20.84 -10.50
CA THR A 64 18.15 -21.43 -9.32
C THR A 64 17.57 -22.82 -9.01
N SER A 65 18.16 -23.55 -8.06
CA SER A 65 17.69 -24.87 -7.62
C SER A 65 16.34 -24.85 -6.87
N ASP A 66 15.81 -23.67 -6.57
CA ASP A 66 14.52 -23.48 -5.90
C ASP A 66 13.40 -23.44 -6.95
N GLN A 67 12.61 -24.52 -7.04
CA GLN A 67 11.56 -24.72 -8.05
C GLN A 67 10.16 -24.72 -7.43
N GLY A 68 9.14 -24.52 -8.26
CA GLY A 68 7.73 -24.60 -7.85
C GLY A 68 7.18 -23.35 -7.16
N TRP A 69 8.00 -22.34 -6.91
CA TRP A 69 7.54 -21.10 -6.26
C TRP A 69 6.80 -20.13 -7.18
N LEU A 70 6.96 -20.27 -8.50
CA LEU A 70 6.19 -19.54 -9.50
C LEU A 70 5.39 -20.55 -10.32
N THR A 71 4.07 -20.41 -10.34
CA THR A 71 3.15 -21.23 -11.15
C THR A 71 2.25 -20.34 -12.01
N LEU A 72 1.61 -20.91 -13.02
CA LEU A 72 0.67 -20.21 -13.90
C LEU A 72 -0.74 -20.78 -13.71
N ASP A 73 -1.76 -19.96 -13.92
CA ASP A 73 -3.16 -20.40 -13.98
C ASP A 73 -3.44 -21.35 -15.14
N LYS A 74 -2.69 -21.21 -16.23
CA LYS A 74 -2.73 -22.08 -17.40
C LYS A 74 -1.36 -22.17 -18.07
N THR A 75 -1.09 -23.31 -18.68
CA THR A 75 0.18 -23.60 -19.36
C THR A 75 0.00 -23.87 -20.85
N GLU A 76 -1.22 -23.86 -21.35
CA GLU A 76 -1.54 -24.04 -22.76
C GLU A 76 -2.89 -23.38 -23.10
N GLY A 77 -3.14 -23.19 -24.39
CA GLY A 77 -4.42 -22.75 -24.90
C GLY A 77 -4.45 -22.64 -26.42
N GLU A 78 -5.64 -22.40 -26.96
CA GLU A 78 -5.90 -22.25 -28.39
C GLU A 78 -5.55 -20.86 -28.93
N ALA A 79 -5.69 -20.68 -30.24
CA ALA A 79 -5.56 -19.39 -30.91
C ALA A 79 -6.47 -18.30 -30.28
N GLY A 80 -5.96 -17.08 -30.19
CA GLY A 80 -6.69 -15.91 -29.71
C GLY A 80 -5.91 -15.07 -28.70
N THR A 81 -6.66 -14.37 -27.86
CA THR A 81 -6.11 -13.54 -26.78
C THR A 81 -5.59 -14.44 -25.65
N VAL A 82 -4.34 -14.22 -25.24
CA VAL A 82 -3.68 -14.96 -24.17
C VAL A 82 -3.51 -14.06 -22.95
N GLU A 83 -4.24 -14.39 -21.89
CA GLU A 83 -4.20 -13.68 -20.60
C GLU A 83 -3.70 -14.62 -19.50
N LEU A 84 -2.48 -14.44 -19.02
CA LEU A 84 -1.86 -15.33 -18.04
C LEU A 84 -1.77 -14.67 -16.67
N THR A 85 -1.94 -15.47 -15.63
CA THR A 85 -1.73 -15.05 -14.25
C THR A 85 -0.64 -15.90 -13.61
N ALA A 86 0.41 -15.26 -13.08
CA ALA A 86 1.45 -15.91 -12.31
C ALA A 86 1.12 -15.89 -10.80
N PHE A 87 1.26 -17.03 -10.14
CA PHE A 87 1.19 -17.17 -8.69
C PHE A 87 2.60 -17.36 -8.15
N ILE A 88 3.04 -16.41 -7.33
CA ILE A 88 4.38 -16.34 -6.75
C ILE A 88 4.25 -16.61 -5.25
N ALA A 89 4.78 -17.74 -4.78
CA ALA A 89 4.86 -18.06 -3.37
C ALA A 89 5.81 -17.09 -2.63
N ALA A 90 5.63 -16.95 -1.33
CA ALA A 90 6.58 -16.22 -0.49
C ALA A 90 7.97 -16.87 -0.57
N ASN A 91 9.02 -16.05 -0.63
CA ASN A 91 10.39 -16.53 -0.53
C ASN A 91 10.83 -16.47 0.93
N THR A 92 10.71 -17.60 1.63
CA THR A 92 11.11 -17.73 3.03
C THR A 92 12.62 -17.89 3.22
N THR A 93 13.39 -17.95 2.14
CA THR A 93 14.86 -18.10 2.18
C THR A 93 15.52 -16.72 2.12
N LYS A 94 16.71 -16.55 2.70
CA LYS A 94 17.47 -15.28 2.58
C LYS A 94 18.06 -15.03 1.20
N LYS A 95 17.84 -15.92 0.24
CA LYS A 95 18.49 -15.88 -1.07
C LYS A 95 17.52 -15.35 -2.11
N TYR A 96 18.05 -14.53 -2.99
CA TYR A 96 17.37 -14.15 -4.21
C TYR A 96 17.08 -15.38 -5.07
N ARG A 97 15.92 -15.38 -5.73
CA ARG A 97 15.56 -16.39 -6.73
C ARG A 97 14.97 -15.72 -7.96
N SER A 98 15.11 -16.38 -9.10
CA SER A 98 14.58 -15.88 -10.37
C SER A 98 13.94 -17.00 -11.17
N ALA A 99 12.96 -16.62 -11.97
CA ALA A 99 12.28 -17.49 -12.90
C ALA A 99 12.00 -16.74 -14.20
N THR A 100 11.88 -17.46 -15.30
CA THR A 100 11.45 -16.91 -16.59
C THR A 100 10.23 -17.68 -17.05
N VAL A 101 9.12 -16.97 -17.25
CA VAL A 101 7.97 -17.52 -17.96
C VAL A 101 8.22 -17.33 -19.45
N THR A 102 8.19 -18.41 -20.22
CA THR A 102 8.31 -18.38 -21.68
C THR A 102 7.01 -18.85 -22.30
N VAL A 103 6.36 -17.97 -23.06
CA VAL A 103 5.18 -18.29 -23.87
C VAL A 103 5.64 -18.51 -25.30
N THR A 104 5.24 -19.63 -25.89
CA THR A 104 5.65 -20.07 -27.22
C THR A 104 4.44 -20.37 -28.09
N CYS A 105 4.46 -19.88 -29.33
CA CYS A 105 3.56 -20.28 -30.41
C CYS A 105 4.42 -20.51 -31.65
N HIS A 106 4.48 -21.75 -32.15
CA HIS A 106 5.44 -22.17 -33.17
C HIS A 106 6.89 -21.80 -32.81
N LYS A 107 7.56 -21.01 -33.65
CA LYS A 107 8.94 -20.55 -33.45
C LYS A 107 9.05 -19.24 -32.63
N GLU A 108 7.93 -18.57 -32.39
CA GLU A 108 7.91 -17.26 -31.73
C GLU A 108 7.79 -17.41 -30.21
N THR A 109 8.56 -16.62 -29.46
CA THR A 109 8.55 -16.65 -27.99
C THR A 109 8.46 -15.26 -27.38
N VAL A 110 7.65 -15.11 -26.35
CA VAL A 110 7.63 -13.92 -25.47
C VAL A 110 8.06 -14.37 -24.07
N LYS A 111 8.91 -13.57 -23.42
CA LYS A 111 9.52 -13.93 -22.13
C LYS A 111 9.18 -12.90 -21.06
N PHE A 112 8.80 -13.39 -19.89
CA PHE A 112 8.61 -12.58 -18.69
C PHE A 112 9.61 -13.01 -17.64
N GLN A 113 10.47 -12.09 -17.21
CA GLN A 113 11.50 -12.38 -16.23
C GLN A 113 11.03 -11.96 -14.84
N PHE A 114 11.15 -12.87 -13.89
CA PHE A 114 10.79 -12.67 -12.50
C PHE A 114 12.03 -12.70 -11.64
N SER A 115 12.17 -11.67 -10.84
CA SER A 115 13.18 -11.49 -9.82
C SER A 115 12.48 -11.41 -8.47
N GLN A 116 12.76 -12.34 -7.56
CA GLN A 116 12.18 -12.34 -6.21
C GLN A 116 13.27 -12.26 -5.16
N ALA A 117 13.23 -11.20 -4.35
CA ALA A 117 14.14 -11.02 -3.23
C ALA A 117 14.02 -12.17 -2.20
N GLY A 118 15.12 -12.47 -1.50
CA GLY A 118 15.10 -13.33 -0.33
C GLY A 118 14.46 -12.63 0.87
N MET A 119 13.97 -13.41 1.84
CA MET A 119 13.69 -12.97 3.19
C MET A 119 15.00 -12.53 3.87
N THR A 120 15.43 -11.29 3.64
CA THR A 120 16.49 -10.68 4.45
C THR A 120 15.93 -10.40 5.84
N GLY A 121 16.25 -11.27 6.79
CA GLY A 121 16.55 -10.78 8.14
C GLY A 121 17.93 -10.12 8.06
N GLY A 122 17.94 -8.79 7.88
CA GLY A 122 19.13 -7.94 7.81
C GLY A 122 19.20 -7.08 6.53
N ASP A 123 18.87 -5.80 6.68
CA ASP A 123 19.28 -4.62 5.89
C ASP A 123 19.29 -4.72 4.35
N GLU A 124 18.15 -4.31 3.75
CA GLU A 124 18.21 -3.30 2.67
C GLU A 124 19.13 -2.16 3.14
N PRO A 125 19.79 -1.32 2.29
CA PRO A 125 20.08 0.01 2.77
C PRO A 125 18.71 0.61 3.06
N LYS A 126 18.27 0.43 4.31
CA LYS A 126 17.24 1.23 4.93
C LYS A 126 17.67 2.64 4.51
N PRO A 127 16.80 3.47 3.89
CA PRO A 127 17.00 4.89 4.16
C PRO A 127 17.27 4.95 5.67
N SER A 128 18.35 5.60 6.09
CA SER A 128 18.99 5.45 7.42
C SER A 128 18.14 6.00 8.58
N VAL A 129 16.84 5.93 8.38
CA VAL A 129 15.71 6.52 9.03
C VAL A 129 14.53 5.64 8.62
N SER A 130 14.03 4.80 9.52
CA SER A 130 12.59 4.56 9.53
C SER A 130 11.92 5.92 9.60
N ALA A 131 11.12 6.32 8.60
CA ALA A 131 10.45 7.62 8.65
C ALA A 131 9.48 7.58 9.83
N ARG A 132 9.95 8.08 10.96
CA ARG A 132 9.19 8.08 12.20
C ARG A 132 8.22 9.22 12.08
N VAL A 133 6.93 8.93 12.16
CA VAL A 133 5.94 10.00 12.23
C VAL A 133 6.16 10.76 13.53
N ALA A 134 6.61 12.00 13.43
CA ALA A 134 6.85 12.86 14.57
C ALA A 134 5.56 13.55 15.02
N LYS A 135 4.76 13.99 14.05
CA LYS A 135 3.56 14.77 14.31
C LYS A 135 2.51 14.50 13.25
N ILE A 136 1.25 14.42 13.67
CA ILE A 136 0.10 14.52 12.79
C ILE A 136 -0.69 15.76 13.17
N GLU A 137 -1.09 16.56 12.19
CA GLU A 137 -1.95 17.73 12.37
C GLU A 137 -3.19 17.56 11.52
N MET A 138 -4.36 17.79 12.10
CA MET A 138 -5.62 17.69 11.39
C MET A 138 -6.42 18.99 11.55
N THR A 139 -6.90 19.52 10.43
CA THR A 139 -7.80 20.67 10.40
C THR A 139 -9.12 20.25 9.77
N ASN A 140 -10.22 20.56 10.45
CA ASN A 140 -11.58 20.40 9.94
C ASN A 140 -12.08 21.76 9.48
N PHE A 141 -12.73 21.77 8.32
CA PHE A 141 -13.25 22.96 7.67
C PHE A 141 -14.78 22.90 7.57
N ASP A 142 -15.42 24.07 7.69
CA ASP A 142 -16.82 24.23 7.34
C ASP A 142 -17.02 24.30 5.81
N ARG A 143 -18.25 24.59 5.37
CA ARG A 143 -18.60 24.70 3.95
C ARG A 143 -17.93 25.88 3.23
N GLU A 144 -17.50 26.89 3.97
CA GLU A 144 -16.84 28.10 3.46
C GLU A 144 -15.31 27.97 3.48
N MET A 145 -14.79 26.79 3.84
CA MET A 145 -13.36 26.52 4.02
C MET A 145 -12.73 27.28 5.19
N ASN A 146 -13.52 27.71 6.17
CA ASN A 146 -12.99 28.23 7.42
C ASN A 146 -12.59 27.07 8.32
N ALA A 147 -11.41 27.15 8.93
CA ALA A 147 -10.97 26.18 9.93
C ALA A 147 -11.85 26.30 11.18
N VAL A 148 -12.55 25.23 11.53
CA VAL A 148 -13.48 25.18 12.68
C VAL A 148 -13.00 24.31 13.82
N TYR A 149 -12.14 23.32 13.54
CA TYR A 149 -11.58 22.45 14.57
C TYR A 149 -10.19 21.96 14.17
N GLU A 150 -9.23 22.08 15.08
CA GLU A 150 -7.83 21.70 14.85
C GLU A 150 -7.39 20.67 15.89
N GLU A 151 -6.62 19.68 15.46
CA GLU A 151 -6.00 18.67 16.31
C GLU A 151 -4.53 18.54 15.94
N SER A 152 -3.70 18.25 16.93
CA SER A 152 -2.33 17.80 16.69
C SER A 152 -1.97 16.68 17.65
N LEU A 153 -1.15 15.75 17.18
CA LEU A 153 -0.59 14.68 17.98
C LEU A 153 0.90 14.59 17.69
N ALA A 154 1.71 14.89 18.70
CA ALA A 154 3.16 14.76 18.64
C ALA A 154 3.59 13.46 19.33
N PHE A 155 4.28 12.58 18.61
CA PHE A 155 4.69 11.27 19.11
C PHE A 155 6.00 11.37 19.89
N ARG A 156 6.09 10.57 20.95
CA ARG A 156 7.30 10.43 21.77
C ARG A 156 7.85 9.02 21.63
N TYR A 157 9.17 8.93 21.53
CA TYR A 157 9.88 7.68 21.23
C TYR A 157 10.95 7.35 22.26
N SER A 158 11.18 6.05 22.45
CA SER A 158 12.41 5.51 23.02
C SER A 158 13.04 4.57 21.99
N GLY A 159 14.11 5.04 21.34
CA GLY A 159 14.61 4.40 20.12
C GLY A 159 13.56 4.44 19.00
N ASP A 160 13.16 3.27 18.52
CA ASP A 160 12.14 3.09 17.48
C ASP A 160 10.73 2.83 18.04
N VAL A 161 10.58 2.71 19.36
CA VAL A 161 9.31 2.34 20.01
C VAL A 161 8.55 3.60 20.43
N ILE A 162 7.28 3.69 20.06
CA ILE A 162 6.38 4.76 20.53
C ILE A 162 6.11 4.56 22.01
N VAL A 163 6.46 5.52 22.86
CA VAL A 163 6.23 5.46 24.33
C VAL A 163 5.08 6.36 24.78
N GLY A 164 4.58 7.22 23.91
CA GLY A 164 3.49 8.13 24.21
C GLY A 164 3.29 9.15 23.11
N ALA A 165 2.39 10.09 23.37
CA ALA A 165 2.16 11.23 22.52
C ALA A 165 1.57 12.39 23.32
N ASP A 166 1.71 13.60 22.82
CA ASP A 166 1.08 14.80 23.34
C ASP A 166 0.03 15.25 22.32
N TYR A 167 -1.23 15.24 22.73
CA TYR A 167 -2.37 15.62 21.92
C TYR A 167 -2.85 17.01 22.33
N HIS A 168 -3.14 17.83 21.34
CA HIS A 168 -3.77 19.13 21.54
C HIS A 168 -4.95 19.27 20.58
N SER A 169 -6.05 19.84 21.03
CA SER A 169 -7.19 20.18 20.19
C SER A 169 -7.75 21.55 20.51
N ARG A 170 -8.32 22.17 19.47
CA ARG A 170 -8.97 23.48 19.54
C ARG A 170 -10.25 23.47 18.72
N ASP A 171 -11.38 23.69 19.38
CA ASP A 171 -12.66 24.00 18.74
C ASP A 171 -12.77 25.52 18.59
N LYS A 172 -12.67 26.02 17.36
CA LYS A 172 -12.73 27.46 17.06
C LYS A 172 -14.15 28.03 17.13
N VAL A 173 -15.16 27.16 17.08
CA VAL A 173 -16.57 27.56 17.15
C VAL A 173 -17.01 27.62 18.62
N ALA A 174 -16.68 26.59 19.40
CA ALA A 174 -16.97 26.54 20.83
C ALA A 174 -15.98 27.33 21.69
N LEU A 175 -14.85 27.77 21.11
CA LEU A 175 -13.75 28.46 21.80
C LEU A 175 -13.18 27.63 22.96
N THR A 176 -13.08 26.32 22.77
CA THR A 176 -12.55 25.37 23.75
C THR A 176 -11.24 24.76 23.27
N GLU A 177 -10.35 24.48 24.21
CA GLU A 177 -9.10 23.76 23.96
C GLU A 177 -8.96 22.61 24.94
N SER A 178 -8.24 21.57 24.53
CA SER A 178 -7.94 20.40 25.36
C SER A 178 -6.54 19.90 25.06
N ASP A 179 -5.77 19.64 26.12
CA ASP A 179 -4.46 19.01 26.09
C ASP A 179 -4.53 17.65 26.78
N VAL A 180 -4.07 16.62 26.07
CA VAL A 180 -4.08 15.24 26.55
C VAL A 180 -2.70 14.64 26.41
N VAL A 181 -2.13 14.18 27.53
CA VAL A 181 -0.88 13.43 27.52
C VAL A 181 -1.19 11.95 27.46
N VAL A 182 -0.74 11.30 26.39
CA VAL A 182 -0.86 9.86 26.19
C VAL A 182 0.43 9.18 26.62
N THR A 183 0.33 8.19 27.51
CA THR A 183 1.45 7.34 27.94
C THR A 183 1.15 5.89 27.58
N ILE A 184 2.19 5.14 27.22
CA ILE A 184 2.06 3.74 26.80
C ILE A 184 2.95 2.86 27.69
N ASP A 185 2.33 1.95 28.44
CA ASP A 185 3.01 0.96 29.28
C ASP A 185 2.98 -0.42 28.60
N ARG A 186 4.17 -1.00 28.40
CA ARG A 186 4.40 -2.35 27.84
C ARG A 186 5.20 -3.24 28.80
N SER A 187 5.19 -2.92 30.09
CA SER A 187 5.94 -3.65 31.13
C SER A 187 5.52 -5.12 31.26
N GLN A 188 4.25 -5.41 31.01
CA GLN A 188 3.73 -6.77 30.99
C GLN A 188 3.77 -7.37 29.58
N SER A 189 4.46 -8.51 29.42
CA SER A 189 4.49 -9.24 28.15
C SER A 189 3.08 -9.57 27.64
N GLY A 190 2.85 -9.35 26.35
CA GLY A 190 1.56 -9.59 25.71
C GLY A 190 0.48 -8.55 26.04
N LYS A 191 0.82 -7.46 26.74
CA LYS A 191 -0.11 -6.36 27.02
C LYS A 191 0.47 -5.00 26.71
N CYS A 192 -0.42 -4.08 26.40
CA CYS A 192 -0.11 -2.67 26.18
C CYS A 192 -1.22 -1.83 26.84
N VAL A 193 -0.85 -0.89 27.69
CA VAL A 193 -1.80 -0.02 28.41
C VAL A 193 -1.57 1.40 27.96
N TYR A 194 -2.59 2.01 27.35
CA TYR A 194 -2.58 3.41 26.93
C TYR A 194 -3.33 4.21 27.99
N THR A 195 -2.68 5.19 28.60
CA THR A 195 -3.32 6.10 29.55
C THR A 195 -3.34 7.50 28.97
N MET A 196 -4.54 8.03 28.75
CA MET A 196 -4.76 9.40 28.31
C MET A 196 -5.12 10.27 29.51
N LYS A 197 -4.31 11.30 29.76
CA LYS A 197 -4.48 12.21 30.89
C LYS A 197 -4.83 13.60 30.41
N GLU A 198 -5.99 14.09 30.83
CA GLU A 198 -6.46 15.45 30.57
C GLU A 198 -6.64 16.17 31.90
N THR A 199 -6.19 17.43 31.97
CA THR A 199 -6.21 18.18 33.23
C THR A 199 -7.66 18.39 33.71
N GLY A 200 -7.94 17.95 34.94
CA GLY A 200 -9.28 18.11 35.54
C GLY A 200 -10.29 17.04 35.14
N MET A 201 -9.89 16.05 34.32
CA MET A 201 -10.73 14.92 33.92
C MET A 201 -10.16 13.61 34.50
N PRO A 202 -10.98 12.58 34.72
CA PRO A 202 -10.49 11.25 35.07
C PRO A 202 -9.58 10.69 33.97
N ASP A 203 -8.54 9.95 34.37
CA ASP A 203 -7.67 9.23 33.42
C ASP A 203 -8.51 8.24 32.59
N GLU A 204 -8.37 8.32 31.26
CA GLU A 204 -8.91 7.33 30.35
C GLU A 204 -7.85 6.24 30.13
N VAL A 205 -8.21 4.98 30.37
CA VAL A 205 -7.29 3.83 30.26
C VAL A 205 -7.81 2.85 29.23
N VAL A 206 -7.02 2.63 28.17
CA VAL A 206 -7.29 1.66 27.12
C VAL A 206 -6.32 0.49 27.28
N ASN A 207 -6.87 -0.69 27.55
CA ASN A 207 -6.09 -1.93 27.70
C ASN A 207 -6.11 -2.70 26.39
N ALA A 208 -4.92 -3.05 25.88
CA ALA A 208 -4.76 -3.91 24.72
C ALA A 208 -4.02 -5.21 25.07
N THR A 209 -4.48 -6.30 24.49
CA THR A 209 -3.81 -7.62 24.52
C THR A 209 -3.18 -7.87 23.17
N LEU A 210 -1.94 -8.34 23.17
CA LEU A 210 -1.15 -8.61 21.98
C LEU A 210 -0.92 -10.11 21.81
N ASP A 211 -0.88 -10.59 20.57
CA ASP A 211 -0.39 -11.93 20.25
C ASP A 211 1.15 -11.98 20.14
N ASP A 212 1.69 -13.15 19.80
CA ASP A 212 3.12 -13.39 19.66
C ASP A 212 3.76 -12.55 18.54
N LEU A 213 2.97 -12.11 17.56
CA LEU A 213 3.38 -11.22 16.47
C LEU A 213 3.19 -9.74 16.82
N LYS A 214 2.87 -9.44 18.09
CA LYS A 214 2.59 -8.09 18.60
C LYS A 214 1.37 -7.42 17.99
N ARG A 215 0.44 -8.21 17.42
CA ARG A 215 -0.83 -7.70 16.91
C ARG A 215 -1.85 -7.61 18.04
N ILE A 216 -2.67 -6.58 18.03
CA ILE A 216 -3.74 -6.36 19.00
C ILE A 216 -4.86 -7.39 18.76
N VAL A 217 -5.00 -8.36 19.65
CA VAL A 217 -6.12 -9.31 19.64
C VAL A 217 -7.32 -8.81 20.44
N SER A 218 -7.10 -7.87 21.36
CA SER A 218 -8.19 -7.16 22.04
C SER A 218 -7.78 -5.73 22.38
N VAL A 219 -8.70 -4.77 22.33
CA VAL A 219 -8.51 -3.42 22.85
C VAL A 219 -9.82 -2.86 23.39
N GLY A 220 -9.87 -2.56 24.69
CA GLY A 220 -11.13 -2.25 25.35
C GLY A 220 -12.12 -3.42 25.26
N ASP A 221 -13.33 -3.16 24.75
CA ASP A 221 -14.36 -4.15 24.45
C ASP A 221 -14.22 -4.82 23.08
N MET A 222 -13.29 -4.34 22.25
CA MET A 222 -13.07 -4.88 20.92
C MET A 222 -12.21 -6.13 20.97
N GLN A 223 -12.59 -7.14 20.18
CA GLN A 223 -11.80 -8.33 19.92
C GLN A 223 -11.48 -8.43 18.44
N MET A 224 -10.29 -8.91 18.10
CA MET A 224 -9.79 -9.02 16.74
C MET A 224 -9.28 -10.42 16.46
N THR A 225 -9.53 -10.88 15.24
CA THR A 225 -9.01 -12.14 14.72
C THR A 225 -8.44 -11.93 13.34
N TYR A 226 -7.36 -12.65 13.05
CA TYR A 226 -6.57 -12.48 11.86
C TYR A 226 -6.67 -13.72 10.97
N GLY A 227 -6.70 -13.50 9.66
CA GLY A 227 -6.68 -14.56 8.67
C GLY A 227 -5.28 -15.16 8.48
N VAL A 228 -5.22 -16.22 7.67
CA VAL A 228 -4.00 -17.00 7.39
C VAL A 228 -2.86 -16.14 6.80
N GLU A 229 -3.21 -15.08 6.09
CA GLU A 229 -2.25 -14.17 5.45
C GLU A 229 -1.78 -13.03 6.37
N GLY A 230 -2.36 -12.92 7.57
CA GLY A 230 -2.04 -11.90 8.58
C GLY A 230 -2.90 -10.64 8.53
N PHE A 231 -3.83 -10.54 7.56
CA PHE A 231 -4.83 -9.47 7.51
C PHE A 231 -5.84 -9.61 8.66
N LEU A 232 -6.35 -8.47 9.13
CA LEU A 232 -7.52 -8.46 10.00
C LEU A 232 -8.69 -9.11 9.25
N ALA A 233 -9.29 -10.15 9.82
CA ALA A 233 -10.38 -10.91 9.20
C ALA A 233 -11.72 -10.64 9.89
N LYS A 234 -11.70 -10.43 11.21
CA LYS A 234 -12.90 -10.15 11.97
C LYS A 234 -12.59 -9.28 13.19
N ARG A 235 -13.52 -8.37 13.48
CA ARG A 235 -13.59 -7.59 14.72
C ARG A 235 -14.97 -7.79 15.35
N THR A 236 -15.04 -7.87 16.67
CA THR A 236 -16.29 -7.80 17.41
C THR A 236 -16.22 -6.69 18.46
N ASN A 237 -17.35 -6.05 18.72
CA ASN A 237 -17.53 -5.08 19.80
C ASN A 237 -18.94 -5.31 20.37
N GLY A 238 -19.02 -5.85 21.58
CA GLY A 238 -20.28 -6.32 22.17
C GLY A 238 -21.00 -7.30 21.23
N GLU A 239 -22.25 -7.00 20.88
CA GLU A 239 -23.07 -7.81 19.97
C GLU A 239 -22.75 -7.58 18.49
N SER A 240 -21.99 -6.53 18.15
CA SER A 240 -21.70 -6.17 16.77
C SER A 240 -20.49 -6.94 16.24
N THR A 241 -20.59 -7.41 14.99
CA THR A 241 -19.51 -8.13 14.29
C THR A 241 -19.21 -7.46 12.96
N TRP A 242 -17.93 -7.24 12.69
CA TRP A 242 -17.39 -6.75 11.44
C TRP A 242 -16.52 -7.84 10.83
N LEU A 243 -16.79 -8.17 9.57
CA LEU A 243 -15.97 -9.10 8.79
C LEU A 243 -15.21 -8.31 7.73
N TYR A 244 -13.92 -8.60 7.61
CA TYR A 244 -13.01 -7.91 6.71
C TYR A 244 -12.60 -8.88 5.61
N ASP A 245 -12.85 -8.48 4.37
CA ASP A 245 -12.50 -9.25 3.19
C ASP A 245 -11.71 -8.37 2.22
N VAL A 246 -10.72 -8.97 1.57
CA VAL A 246 -9.81 -8.27 0.67
C VAL A 246 -9.95 -8.86 -0.72
N ASP A 247 -10.63 -8.14 -1.61
CA ASP A 247 -10.66 -8.49 -3.03
C ASP A 247 -9.57 -7.72 -3.78
N VAL A 248 -8.40 -8.35 -3.86
CA VAL A 248 -7.25 -7.80 -4.57
C VAL A 248 -7.52 -7.64 -6.08
N LYS A 249 -8.41 -8.45 -6.68
CA LYS A 249 -8.70 -8.35 -8.12
C LYS A 249 -9.51 -7.09 -8.45
N SER A 250 -10.43 -6.74 -7.55
CA SER A 250 -11.34 -5.60 -7.73
C SER A 250 -10.85 -4.31 -7.07
N ASN A 251 -9.67 -4.34 -6.46
CA ASN A 251 -9.11 -3.26 -5.64
C ASN A 251 -10.02 -2.82 -4.48
N LEU A 252 -10.67 -3.79 -3.81
CA LEU A 252 -11.62 -3.53 -2.74
C LEU A 252 -11.15 -4.12 -1.41
N PHE A 253 -11.29 -3.33 -0.35
CA PHE A 253 -11.28 -3.81 1.02
C PHE A 253 -12.70 -3.67 1.57
N ILE A 254 -13.37 -4.79 1.78
CA ILE A 254 -14.79 -4.85 2.10
C ILE A 254 -14.93 -5.14 3.59
N VAL A 255 -15.62 -4.25 4.29
CA VAL A 255 -16.03 -4.46 5.67
C VAL A 255 -17.52 -4.75 5.68
N THR A 256 -17.86 -6.02 5.90
CA THR A 256 -19.25 -6.44 6.02
C THR A 256 -19.75 -6.11 7.43
N THR A 257 -20.74 -5.22 7.46
CA THR A 257 -21.54 -4.84 8.63
C THR A 257 -23.01 -4.87 8.21
N ASP A 258 -23.92 -4.55 9.13
CA ASP A 258 -25.31 -4.21 8.84
C ASP A 258 -25.52 -3.25 7.64
N LYS A 259 -24.61 -2.29 7.43
CA LYS A 259 -24.65 -1.29 6.35
C LYS A 259 -23.72 -1.59 5.17
N ARG A 260 -22.78 -2.53 5.34
CA ARG A 260 -21.66 -2.86 4.40
C ARG A 260 -20.86 -1.63 3.98
N LEU A 261 -19.64 -1.51 4.51
CA LEU A 261 -18.70 -0.47 4.17
C LEU A 261 -17.68 -1.00 3.15
N VAL A 262 -17.50 -0.30 2.03
CA VAL A 262 -16.57 -0.68 0.97
C VAL A 262 -15.48 0.37 0.86
N TYR A 263 -14.24 -0.03 1.08
CA TYR A 263 -13.05 0.78 0.83
C TYR A 263 -12.47 0.44 -0.54
N GLN A 264 -12.07 1.46 -1.28
CA GLN A 264 -11.41 1.35 -2.57
C GLN A 264 -9.99 1.88 -2.45
N PHE A 265 -9.05 1.17 -3.06
CA PHE A 265 -7.65 1.54 -3.07
C PHE A 265 -7.11 1.67 -4.49
N ASP A 266 -6.11 2.51 -4.67
CA ASP A 266 -5.50 2.74 -5.98
C ASP A 266 -4.21 1.90 -6.09
N PRO A 267 -4.18 0.85 -6.93
CA PRO A 267 -2.99 0.03 -7.10
C PRO A 267 -1.81 0.81 -7.73
N ALA A 268 -2.07 1.95 -8.36
CA ALA A 268 -1.03 2.83 -8.91
C ALA A 268 -0.34 3.69 -7.84
N LEU A 269 -0.87 3.73 -6.62
CA LEU A 269 -0.34 4.50 -5.49
C LEU A 269 0.10 3.58 -4.34
N PRO A 270 1.20 2.83 -4.51
CA PRO A 270 1.80 2.08 -3.41
C PRO A 270 2.43 3.04 -2.39
N LEU A 271 2.38 2.64 -1.13
CA LEU A 271 3.07 3.28 -0.02
C LEU A 271 4.39 2.56 0.28
N ARG A 272 5.38 3.30 0.77
CA ARG A 272 6.59 2.72 1.37
C ARG A 272 6.24 1.90 2.62
N ASP A 273 7.02 0.88 2.93
CA ASP A 273 6.74 -0.08 4.00
C ASP A 273 7.63 0.08 5.26
N ASP A 274 8.33 1.18 5.40
CA ASP A 274 9.26 1.44 6.50
C ASP A 274 8.77 2.59 7.41
N CYS A 275 7.55 3.08 7.18
CA CYS A 275 6.83 3.93 8.12
C CYS A 275 6.46 3.13 9.39
N ASN A 276 6.62 3.75 10.56
CA ASN A 276 6.32 3.14 11.86
C ASN A 276 4.83 3.23 12.25
N ILE A 277 4.03 3.98 11.50
CA ILE A 277 2.58 4.09 11.66
C ILE A 277 1.89 3.59 10.39
N ASP A 278 0.79 2.87 10.58
CA ASP A 278 -0.10 2.48 9.50
C ASP A 278 -0.91 3.67 8.99
N VAL A 279 -0.50 4.22 7.84
CA VAL A 279 -1.11 5.43 7.29
C VAL A 279 -2.53 5.21 6.75
N ASN A 280 -2.89 3.99 6.36
CA ASN A 280 -4.27 3.68 5.98
C ASN A 280 -5.19 3.70 7.21
N PHE A 281 -4.64 3.39 8.38
CA PHE A 281 -5.36 3.57 9.64
C PHE A 281 -5.71 5.05 9.90
N ILE A 282 -4.84 5.99 9.50
CA ILE A 282 -5.16 7.43 9.57
C ILE A 282 -6.39 7.76 8.72
N ALA A 283 -6.47 7.23 7.49
CA ALA A 283 -7.65 7.40 6.64
C ALA A 283 -8.93 6.87 7.31
N MET A 284 -8.86 5.69 7.96
CA MET A 284 -10.02 5.13 8.67
C MET A 284 -10.40 5.94 9.92
N MET A 285 -9.41 6.42 10.68
CA MET A 285 -9.64 7.19 11.91
C MET A 285 -10.14 8.61 11.67
N THR A 286 -9.99 9.12 10.46
CA THR A 286 -10.41 10.48 10.11
C THR A 286 -11.84 10.56 9.58
N MET A 287 -12.54 9.40 9.44
CA MET A 287 -13.91 9.30 8.93
C MET A 287 -15.00 9.87 9.87
N THR A 288 -14.75 9.96 11.17
CA THR A 288 -15.76 10.40 12.15
C THR A 288 -15.82 11.92 12.27
N SER A 289 -16.92 12.48 12.75
CA SER A 289 -17.16 13.93 12.69
C SER A 289 -16.27 14.77 13.62
N ARG A 290 -15.71 14.23 14.72
CA ARG A 290 -14.84 14.97 15.67
C ARG A 290 -13.87 14.05 16.44
N GLY A 291 -12.62 14.49 16.64
CA GLY A 291 -11.81 14.14 17.83
C GLY A 291 -11.31 12.70 17.99
N MET A 292 -10.58 12.15 17.01
CA MET A 292 -10.01 10.79 17.15
C MET A 292 -8.49 10.71 17.04
N LEU A 293 -7.81 11.84 16.81
CA LEU A 293 -6.37 11.77 16.58
C LEU A 293 -5.61 11.28 17.81
N LYS A 294 -6.11 11.52 19.04
CA LYS A 294 -5.53 10.96 20.27
C LYS A 294 -5.38 9.43 20.27
N TYR A 295 -6.18 8.70 19.48
CA TYR A 295 -6.11 7.25 19.34
C TYR A 295 -5.17 6.77 18.22
N ALA A 296 -4.57 7.67 17.45
CA ALA A 296 -3.61 7.29 16.39
C ALA A 296 -2.36 6.59 16.94
N VAL A 297 -2.09 6.70 18.26
CA VAL A 297 -1.07 5.88 18.94
C VAL A 297 -1.31 4.38 18.83
N LEU A 298 -2.55 3.94 18.57
CA LEU A 298 -2.89 2.53 18.36
C LEU A 298 -2.39 2.04 16.99
N ALA A 299 -2.26 2.96 16.03
CA ALA A 299 -1.94 2.70 14.62
C ALA A 299 -0.47 2.33 14.37
N GLU A 300 0.30 2.02 15.41
CA GLU A 300 1.65 1.51 15.28
C GLU A 300 1.66 0.33 14.29
N LYS A 301 2.62 0.37 13.37
CA LYS A 301 2.66 -0.57 12.24
C LYS A 301 2.66 -2.00 12.74
N GLY A 302 1.75 -2.81 12.19
CA GLY A 302 1.60 -4.22 12.53
C GLY A 302 0.63 -4.50 13.68
N ASN A 303 0.26 -3.52 14.50
CA ASN A 303 -0.71 -3.73 15.59
C ASN A 303 -2.06 -4.25 15.09
N PHE A 304 -2.51 -3.80 13.92
CA PHE A 304 -3.76 -4.27 13.32
C PHE A 304 -3.53 -5.35 12.25
N GLY A 305 -2.41 -6.07 12.34
CA GLY A 305 -1.99 -7.05 11.34
C GLY A 305 -1.45 -6.40 10.08
N LYS A 306 -1.49 -7.14 8.97
CA LYS A 306 -1.15 -6.58 7.67
C LYS A 306 -2.31 -5.71 7.19
N MET A 307 -2.01 -4.49 6.77
CA MET A 307 -2.92 -3.65 5.99
C MET A 307 -2.46 -3.63 4.53
N LEU A 308 -3.33 -3.12 3.65
CA LEU A 308 -3.01 -3.00 2.23
C LEU A 308 -1.82 -2.06 1.99
N PRO A 309 -0.90 -2.38 1.07
CA PRO A 309 0.22 -1.51 0.72
C PRO A 309 -0.18 -0.34 -0.20
N TYR A 310 -1.45 -0.21 -0.52
CA TYR A 310 -2.00 0.78 -1.43
C TYR A 310 -2.83 1.80 -0.67
N VAL A 311 -2.86 3.03 -1.16
CA VAL A 311 -3.64 4.08 -0.50
C VAL A 311 -5.14 3.87 -0.71
N ILE A 312 -5.88 3.92 0.39
CA ILE A 312 -7.34 4.04 0.37
C ILE A 312 -7.69 5.45 -0.11
N TYR A 313 -8.39 5.56 -1.24
CA TYR A 313 -8.86 6.85 -1.78
C TYR A 313 -10.37 7.04 -1.65
N LYS A 314 -11.10 5.97 -1.29
CA LYS A 314 -12.55 6.07 -1.08
C LYS A 314 -13.05 5.06 -0.07
N ALA A 315 -14.05 5.46 0.72
CA ALA A 315 -14.90 4.56 1.48
C ALA A 315 -16.37 4.89 1.21
N ALA A 316 -17.24 3.90 1.13
CA ALA A 316 -18.67 4.13 0.89
C ALA A 316 -19.55 3.14 1.66
N SER A 317 -20.64 3.64 2.23
CA SER A 317 -21.64 2.86 2.96
C SER A 317 -23.03 3.38 2.61
N GLY A 318 -23.77 2.64 1.79
CA GLY A 318 -25.11 3.04 1.35
C GLY A 318 -25.15 4.45 0.73
N LYS A 319 -25.73 5.42 1.47
CA LYS A 319 -25.85 6.81 1.03
C LYS A 319 -24.66 7.70 1.39
N GLU A 320 -23.69 7.21 2.14
CA GLU A 320 -22.52 7.98 2.58
C GLU A 320 -21.29 7.59 1.76
N SER A 321 -20.48 8.59 1.40
CA SER A 321 -19.21 8.40 0.75
C SER A 321 -18.15 9.34 1.31
N TYR A 322 -16.96 8.79 1.48
CA TYR A 322 -15.77 9.47 1.93
C TYR A 322 -14.75 9.37 0.81
N VAL A 323 -14.21 10.51 0.39
CA VAL A 323 -13.15 10.59 -0.62
C VAL A 323 -11.89 11.08 0.08
N PHE A 324 -10.80 10.36 -0.17
CA PHE A 324 -9.49 10.68 0.36
C PHE A 324 -8.56 11.00 -0.82
N SER A 325 -7.91 12.16 -0.75
CA SER A 325 -7.00 12.68 -1.76
C SER A 325 -5.59 12.71 -1.18
N PRO A 326 -4.85 11.60 -1.28
CA PRO A 326 -3.51 11.50 -0.71
C PRO A 326 -2.49 12.33 -1.48
N GLN A 327 -1.59 12.98 -0.77
CA GLN A 327 -0.39 13.58 -1.32
C GLN A 327 0.81 12.72 -0.93
N ILE A 328 1.52 12.26 -1.95
CA ILE A 328 2.62 11.31 -1.80
C ILE A 328 3.86 11.93 -2.46
N ASP A 329 4.99 11.90 -1.76
CA ASP A 329 6.25 12.37 -2.31
C ASP A 329 6.88 11.37 -3.32
N SER A 330 8.03 11.73 -3.88
CA SER A 330 8.79 10.87 -4.79
C SER A 330 9.28 9.58 -4.14
N ALA A 331 9.41 9.55 -2.81
CA ALA A 331 9.80 8.40 -2.00
C ALA A 331 8.62 7.51 -1.57
N LYS A 332 7.41 7.78 -2.07
CA LYS A 332 6.17 7.06 -1.73
C LYS A 332 5.75 7.23 -0.26
N THR A 333 6.16 8.32 0.37
CA THR A 333 5.74 8.73 1.72
C THR A 333 4.45 9.55 1.63
N LEU A 334 3.43 9.20 2.42
CA LEU A 334 2.21 10.00 2.54
C LEU A 334 2.51 11.27 3.37
N THR A 335 2.49 12.44 2.76
CA THR A 335 2.79 13.72 3.43
C THR A 335 1.53 14.43 3.91
N SER A 336 0.43 14.25 3.19
CA SER A 336 -0.89 14.75 3.63
C SER A 336 -2.03 13.94 3.03
N LEU A 337 -3.19 14.05 3.64
CA LEU A 337 -4.44 13.43 3.22
C LEU A 337 -5.56 14.45 3.32
N ASP A 338 -6.09 14.87 2.18
CA ASP A 338 -7.30 15.68 2.14
C ASP A 338 -8.53 14.75 2.13
N PHE A 339 -9.55 15.12 2.88
CA PHE A 339 -10.74 14.32 3.11
C PHE A 339 -11.97 15.14 2.75
N ALA A 340 -12.92 14.49 2.07
CA ALA A 340 -14.25 15.02 1.86
C ALA A 340 -15.30 13.96 2.21
N HIS A 341 -16.27 14.35 3.03
CA HIS A 341 -17.46 13.54 3.31
C HIS A 341 -18.66 14.09 2.55
N ARG A 342 -19.40 13.18 1.91
CA ARG A 342 -20.61 13.48 1.16
C ARG A 342 -21.71 12.46 1.45
N TYR A 343 -22.90 12.98 1.72
CA TYR A 343 -24.14 12.23 1.50
C TYR A 343 -24.49 12.27 0.01
N ASN A 344 -24.76 11.12 -0.61
CA ASN A 344 -24.98 10.98 -2.05
C ASN A 344 -26.06 11.96 -2.58
N ASP A 345 -27.02 12.33 -1.73
CA ASP A 345 -28.17 13.19 -2.04
C ASP A 345 -28.03 14.67 -1.53
N LEU A 346 -26.90 15.07 -0.93
CA LEU A 346 -26.69 16.42 -0.38
C LEU A 346 -25.29 17.00 -0.77
N PRO A 347 -25.10 18.33 -0.76
CA PRO A 347 -23.78 18.95 -0.95
C PRO A 347 -22.78 18.57 0.16
N TYR A 348 -21.48 18.64 -0.12
CA TYR A 348 -20.40 18.30 0.80
C TYR A 348 -20.59 18.93 2.18
N GLU A 349 -20.46 18.13 3.23
CA GLU A 349 -20.81 18.57 4.59
C GLU A 349 -19.59 18.88 5.44
N THR A 350 -18.49 18.13 5.28
CA THR A 350 -17.25 18.35 6.03
C THR A 350 -16.03 18.07 5.17
N GLN A 351 -15.06 18.97 5.21
CA GLN A 351 -13.75 18.80 4.59
C GLN A 351 -12.68 18.78 5.68
N LYS A 352 -11.64 17.98 5.50
CA LYS A 352 -10.51 17.93 6.44
C LYS A 352 -9.20 17.83 5.70
N ARG A 353 -8.15 18.30 6.36
CA ARG A 353 -6.76 18.12 5.92
C ARG A 353 -5.98 17.51 7.05
N CYS A 354 -5.31 16.39 6.77
CA CYS A 354 -4.34 15.78 7.65
C CYS A 354 -2.94 16.01 7.08
N VAL A 355 -2.02 16.58 7.87
CA VAL A 355 -0.61 16.76 7.52
C VAL A 355 0.23 15.86 8.40
N ILE A 356 1.18 15.14 7.80
CA ILE A 356 2.03 14.18 8.50
C ILE A 356 3.47 14.67 8.40
N THR A 357 4.08 14.91 9.56
CA THR A 357 5.49 15.28 9.68
C THR A 357 6.29 14.07 10.12
N TYR A 358 7.38 13.82 9.40
CA TYR A 358 8.32 12.74 9.71
C TYR A 358 9.60 13.33 10.32
N VAL A 359 10.27 12.54 11.15
CA VAL A 359 11.62 12.81 11.63
C VAL A 359 12.56 11.68 11.26
N ASP A 360 13.79 12.09 11.02
CA ASP A 360 14.91 11.22 10.76
C ASP A 360 15.45 10.55 12.03
#